data_AF-A0AAN6JVB5-F1
#
_entry.id   AF-A0AAN6JVB5-F1
#
_cell.length_a   1.000
_cell.length_b   1.000
_cell.length_c   1.000
_cell.angle_alpha   90.00
_cell.angle_beta   90.00
_cell.angle_gamma   90.00
#
_symmetry.space_group_name_H-M   'P 1'
#
loop_
_entity.id
_entity.type
_entity.pdbx_description
1 polymer ?
#
loop_
_entity_poly.entity_id
_entity_poly.type
_entity_poly.pdbx_seq_one_letter_code
_entity_poly.pdbx_strand_id
1 'polypeptide(L)'
;MSRELSYDELVERIHYSEKYSDDEFEYRHVILPKALLKHIPKAYFDPQEPGVLRILTEQEWRGLGITQSLGWEHYEVHAPEPHIMLFRREKDYQDKYGNSGKPAAAAAATNGHRK
;
A
#
# COMPACT_ATOMS: atom_id res chain seq x y z
N MET A 1 -8.20 -20.51 26.69
CA MET A 1 -8.27 -19.04 26.55
C MET A 1 -7.43 -18.65 25.35
N SER A 2 -8.00 -18.00 24.35
CA SER A 2 -7.26 -17.57 23.16
C SER A 2 -6.36 -16.40 23.53
N ARG A 3 -5.03 -16.56 23.40
CA ARG A 3 -4.08 -15.46 23.56
C ARG A 3 -4.35 -14.42 22.47
N GLU A 4 -4.57 -13.17 22.86
CA GLU A 4 -4.59 -12.04 21.93
C GLU A 4 -3.16 -11.82 21.43
N LEU A 5 -3.00 -11.68 20.11
CA LEU A 5 -1.69 -11.51 19.48
C LEU A 5 -1.22 -10.07 19.68
N SER A 6 0.08 -9.89 19.89
CA SER A 6 0.67 -8.55 19.94
C SER A 6 0.67 -7.89 18.55
N TYR A 7 0.87 -6.57 18.50
CA TYR A 7 1.00 -5.84 17.24
C TYR A 7 2.13 -6.41 16.36
N ASP A 8 3.30 -6.69 16.94
CA ASP A 8 4.45 -7.23 16.20
C ASP A 8 4.15 -8.63 15.65
N GLU A 9 3.49 -9.51 16.43
CA GLU A 9 3.06 -10.84 15.98
C GLU A 9 2.03 -10.75 14.83
N LEU A 10 1.24 -9.68 14.77
CA LEU A 10 0.32 -9.41 13.66
C LEU A 10 1.05 -8.88 12.44
N VAL A 11 2.03 -7.99 12.60
CA VAL A 11 2.86 -7.49 11.49
C VAL A 11 3.60 -8.63 10.79
N GLU A 12 4.14 -9.59 11.55
CA GLU A 12 4.80 -10.79 11.01
C GLU A 12 3.87 -11.68 10.19
N ARG A 13 2.56 -11.58 10.39
CA ARG A 13 1.54 -12.36 9.67
C ARG A 13 0.97 -11.64 8.46
N ILE A 14 1.48 -10.46 8.10
CA ILE A 14 1.13 -9.78 6.85
C ILE A 14 1.56 -10.67 5.69
N HIS A 15 0.60 -10.99 4.82
CA HIS A 15 0.84 -11.85 3.67
C HIS A 15 1.01 -11.00 2.40
N TYR A 16 2.01 -11.35 1.58
CA TYR A 16 2.31 -10.67 0.32
C TYR A 16 2.08 -11.64 -0.82
N SER A 17 1.26 -11.26 -1.81
CA SER A 17 1.03 -12.09 -2.98
C SER A 17 2.29 -12.23 -3.84
N GLU A 18 2.28 -13.19 -4.76
CA GLU A 18 3.17 -13.13 -5.91
C GLU A 18 2.90 -11.85 -6.73
N LYS A 19 3.93 -11.40 -7.45
CA LYS A 19 3.78 -10.24 -8.33
C LYS A 19 3.24 -10.69 -9.67
N TYR A 20 2.35 -9.89 -10.23
CA TYR A 20 1.86 -10.04 -11.59
C TYR A 20 2.05 -8.72 -12.33
N SER A 21 2.07 -8.73 -13.65
CA SER A 21 2.37 -7.52 -14.42
C SER A 21 1.59 -7.49 -15.71
N ASP A 22 1.30 -6.29 -16.17
CA ASP A 22 0.88 -6.05 -17.55
C ASP A 22 2.03 -5.36 -18.33
N ASP A 23 1.68 -4.61 -19.36
CA ASP A 23 2.62 -3.90 -20.21
C ASP A 23 3.24 -2.67 -19.53
N GLU A 24 2.55 -2.04 -18.57
CA GLU A 24 2.94 -0.76 -17.97
C GLU A 24 3.31 -0.90 -16.48
N PHE A 25 2.61 -1.75 -15.73
CA PHE A 25 2.72 -1.86 -14.28
C PHE A 25 2.98 -3.29 -13.80
N GLU A 26 3.62 -3.35 -12.65
CA GLU A 26 3.77 -4.52 -11.79
C GLU A 26 2.80 -4.36 -10.60
N TYR A 27 2.11 -5.42 -10.22
CA TYR A 27 1.04 -5.43 -9.24
C TYR A 27 1.29 -6.49 -8.17
N ARG A 28 0.74 -6.23 -6.99
CA ARG A 28 0.71 -7.15 -5.85
C ARG A 28 -0.43 -6.75 -4.94
N HIS A 29 -1.01 -7.72 -4.25
CA HIS A 29 -1.87 -7.44 -3.11
C HIS A 29 -1.20 -7.85 -1.80
N VAL A 30 -1.48 -7.08 -0.74
CA VAL A 30 -1.05 -7.36 0.61
C VAL A 30 -2.28 -7.64 1.45
N ILE A 31 -2.26 -8.76 2.18
CA ILE A 31 -3.36 -9.18 3.03
C ILE A 31 -2.94 -8.95 4.48
N LEU A 32 -3.63 -8.02 5.14
CA LEU A 32 -3.46 -7.73 6.55
C LEU A 32 -4.22 -8.77 7.39
N PRO A 33 -3.69 -9.19 8.54
CA PRO A 33 -4.49 -9.95 9.50
C PRO A 33 -5.70 -9.12 9.95
N LYS A 34 -6.89 -9.72 9.96
CA LYS A 34 -8.13 -9.01 10.35
C LYS A 34 -8.07 -8.37 11.75
N ALA A 35 -7.28 -8.94 12.66
CA ALA A 35 -7.04 -8.37 13.98
C ALA A 35 -6.24 -7.06 13.92
N LEU A 36 -5.31 -6.92 12.97
CA LEU A 36 -4.51 -5.71 12.77
C LEU A 36 -5.38 -4.50 12.41
N LEU A 37 -6.47 -4.70 11.66
CA LEU A 37 -7.41 -3.63 11.30
C LEU A 37 -7.96 -2.86 12.51
N LYS A 38 -8.09 -3.53 13.67
CA LYS A 38 -8.58 -2.88 14.92
C LYS A 38 -7.56 -1.92 15.53
N HIS A 39 -6.28 -2.06 15.20
CA HIS A 39 -5.19 -1.22 15.68
C HIS A 39 -4.89 -0.04 14.75
N ILE A 40 -5.48 -0.02 13.54
CA ILE A 40 -5.26 1.04 12.56
C ILE A 40 -5.99 2.32 13.03
N PRO A 41 -5.35 3.50 12.94
CA PRO A 41 -6.01 4.77 13.24
C PRO A 41 -7.26 5.00 12.40
N LYS A 42 -8.34 5.51 13.00
CA LYS A 42 -9.61 5.79 12.30
C LYS A 42 -9.45 6.73 11.09
N ALA A 43 -8.44 7.60 11.11
CA ALA A 43 -8.12 8.53 10.02
C ALA A 43 -7.61 7.84 8.73
N TYR A 44 -7.28 6.55 8.79
CA TYR A 44 -6.85 5.74 7.63
C TYR A 44 -8.01 4.98 7.00
N PHE A 45 -9.21 5.10 7.55
CA PHE A 45 -10.43 4.56 6.97
C PHE A 45 -11.14 5.63 6.14
N ASP A 46 -11.88 5.18 5.13
CA ASP A 46 -12.68 6.06 4.30
C ASP A 46 -13.87 6.61 5.11
N PRO A 47 -14.09 7.94 5.13
CA PRO A 47 -15.19 8.54 5.86
C PRO A 47 -16.57 8.26 5.24
N GLN A 48 -16.62 7.93 3.94
CA GLN A 48 -17.85 7.59 3.22
C GLN A 48 -18.18 6.10 3.29
N GLU A 49 -17.17 5.24 3.47
CA GLU A 49 -17.35 3.77 3.52
C GLU A 49 -16.77 3.14 4.80
N PRO A 50 -17.63 2.90 5.82
CA PRO A 50 -17.18 2.37 7.10
C PRO A 50 -16.49 1.01 6.99
N GLY A 51 -15.24 0.95 7.48
CA GLY A 51 -14.47 -0.28 7.55
C GLY A 51 -13.56 -0.54 6.35
N VAL A 52 -13.63 0.30 5.31
CA VAL A 52 -12.70 0.27 4.17
C VAL A 52 -11.56 1.27 4.42
N LEU A 53 -10.33 0.87 4.12
CA LEU A 53 -9.19 1.78 4.20
C LEU A 53 -9.28 2.81 3.06
N ARG A 54 -8.84 4.04 3.31
CA ARG A 54 -8.62 4.99 2.22
C ARG A 54 -7.30 4.69 1.50
N ILE A 55 -7.02 5.41 0.42
CA ILE A 55 -5.69 5.40 -0.18
C ILE A 55 -4.65 5.95 0.81
N LEU A 56 -3.69 5.09 1.18
CA LEU A 56 -2.57 5.42 2.05
C LEU A 56 -1.32 5.80 1.26
N THR A 57 -0.61 6.81 1.73
CA THR A 57 0.71 7.19 1.19
C THR A 57 1.79 6.19 1.62
N GLU A 58 2.97 6.24 0.98
CA GLU A 58 4.10 5.36 1.33
C GLU A 58 4.47 5.38 2.81
N GLN A 59 4.50 6.57 3.41
CA GLN A 59 4.82 6.71 4.83
C GLN A 59 3.75 6.07 5.71
N GLU A 60 2.47 6.21 5.35
CA GLU A 60 1.35 5.69 6.12
C GLU A 60 1.30 4.15 6.08
N TRP A 61 1.39 3.54 4.89
CA TRP A 61 1.34 2.08 4.80
C TRP A 61 2.61 1.42 5.34
N ARG A 62 3.79 2.05 5.23
CA ARG A 62 5.00 1.57 5.92
C ARG A 62 4.86 1.64 7.44
N GLY A 63 4.18 2.66 7.95
CA GLY A 63 3.85 2.79 9.38
C GLY A 63 2.98 1.65 9.92
N LEU A 64 2.19 1.00 9.07
CA LEU A 64 1.40 -0.20 9.42
C LEU A 64 2.23 -1.49 9.50
N GLY A 65 3.54 -1.41 9.25
CA GLY A 65 4.43 -2.57 9.25
C GLY A 65 4.50 -3.31 7.89
N ILE A 66 3.86 -2.78 6.85
CA ILE A 66 3.99 -3.32 5.49
C ILE A 66 5.40 -2.99 4.98
N THR A 67 6.13 -4.02 4.57
CA THR A 67 7.51 -3.90 4.10
C THR A 67 7.63 -4.42 2.68
N GLN A 68 8.04 -3.54 1.77
CA GLN A 68 8.29 -3.86 0.36
C GLN A 68 9.33 -2.90 -0.21
N SER A 69 9.83 -3.21 -1.41
CA SER A 69 10.81 -2.39 -2.14
C SER A 69 10.26 -0.99 -2.44
N LEU A 70 11.10 -0.10 -2.95
CA LEU A 70 10.68 1.23 -3.37
C LEU A 70 9.78 1.18 -4.62
N GLY A 71 8.96 2.22 -4.78
CA GLY A 71 8.12 2.46 -5.96
C GLY A 71 6.72 1.86 -5.93
N TRP A 72 6.35 1.15 -4.85
CA TRP A 72 4.99 0.64 -4.71
C TRP A 72 4.02 1.71 -4.24
N GLU A 73 2.96 1.89 -5.01
CA GLU A 73 1.86 2.80 -4.75
C GLU A 73 0.63 1.99 -4.35
N HIS A 74 0.02 2.32 -3.21
CA HIS A 74 -1.31 1.82 -2.88
C HIS A 74 -2.32 2.57 -3.74
N TYR A 75 -2.92 1.90 -4.72
CA TYR A 75 -3.68 2.58 -5.77
C TYR A 75 -5.19 2.35 -5.68
N GLU A 76 -5.61 1.26 -5.05
CA GLU A 76 -7.01 0.89 -4.99
C GLU A 76 -7.31 0.09 -3.72
N VAL A 77 -8.55 0.21 -3.26
CA VAL A 77 -9.07 -0.46 -2.06
C VAL A 77 -10.12 -1.46 -2.45
N HIS A 78 -10.09 -2.64 -1.83
CA HIS A 78 -11.03 -3.70 -2.13
C HIS A 78 -12.14 -3.74 -1.08
N ALA A 79 -13.26 -3.04 -1.34
CA ALA A 79 -14.36 -2.90 -0.37
C ALA A 79 -14.92 -4.24 0.18
N PRO A 80 -15.10 -5.32 -0.63
CA PRO A 80 -15.58 -6.61 -0.11
C PRO A 80 -14.64 -7.25 0.92
N GLU A 81 -13.33 -7.02 0.79
CA GLU A 81 -12.31 -7.54 1.69
C GLU A 81 -11.34 -6.43 2.11
N PRO A 82 -11.70 -5.59 3.11
CA PRO A 82 -10.97 -4.36 3.44
C PRO A 82 -9.57 -4.59 4.04
N HIS A 83 -9.25 -5.84 4.33
CA HIS A 83 -7.94 -6.29 4.77
C HIS A 83 -6.99 -6.57 3.60
N ILE A 84 -7.46 -6.48 2.36
CA ILE A 84 -6.66 -6.62 1.15
C ILE A 84 -6.35 -5.23 0.61
N MET A 85 -5.07 -4.92 0.51
CA MET A 85 -4.56 -3.67 -0.05
C MET A 85 -3.92 -3.93 -1.41
N LEU A 86 -4.28 -3.14 -2.42
CA LEU A 86 -3.78 -3.30 -3.78
C LEU A 86 -2.64 -2.32 -4.05
N PHE A 87 -1.51 -2.85 -4.49
CA PHE A 87 -0.32 -2.09 -4.82
C PHE A 87 0.03 -2.24 -6.29
N ARG A 88 0.52 -1.16 -6.89
CA ARG A 88 1.12 -1.14 -8.23
C ARG A 88 2.45 -0.42 -8.22
N ARG A 89 3.29 -0.69 -9.20
CA ARG A 89 4.57 -0.01 -9.41
C ARG A 89 4.86 0.02 -10.90
N GLU A 90 5.41 1.13 -11.41
CA GLU A 90 5.86 1.19 -12.81
C GLU A 90 6.89 0.08 -13.09
N LYS A 91 6.72 -0.64 -14.19
CA LYS A 91 7.59 -1.79 -14.52
C LYS A 91 9.05 -1.38 -14.71
N ASP A 92 9.27 -0.19 -15.27
CA ASP A 92 10.57 0.42 -15.51
C ASP A 92 11.04 1.32 -14.35
N TYR A 93 10.38 1.27 -13.18
CA TYR A 93 10.73 2.09 -12.01
C TYR A 93 12.21 1.94 -11.62
N GLN A 94 12.70 0.70 -11.59
CA GLN A 94 14.07 0.40 -11.19
C GLN A 94 15.08 0.97 -12.18
N ASP A 95 14.76 0.96 -13.47
CA ASP A 95 15.62 1.49 -14.52
C ASP A 95 15.64 3.02 -14.51
N LYS A 96 14.49 3.65 -14.22
CA LYS A 96 14.34 5.11 -14.13
C LYS A 96 15.02 5.72 -12.91
N TYR A 97 14.90 5.07 -11.74
CA TYR A 97 15.24 5.69 -10.45
C TYR A 97 16.33 4.93 -9.67
N GLY A 98 16.71 3.73 -10.10
CA GLY A 98 17.66 2.89 -9.39
C GLY A 98 17.22 2.56 -7.96
N ASN A 99 18.17 2.14 -7.13
CA ASN A 99 17.93 1.81 -5.72
C ASN A 99 17.65 3.03 -4.83
N SER A 100 17.87 4.25 -5.33
CA SER A 100 17.66 5.49 -4.60
C SER A 100 16.20 5.96 -4.61
N GLY A 101 15.38 5.40 -5.51
CA GLY A 101 13.97 5.75 -5.65
C GLY A 101 13.74 7.12 -6.29
N LYS A 102 12.45 7.43 -6.54
CA LYS A 102 12.05 8.67 -7.20
C LYS A 102 12.44 9.88 -6.35
N PRO A 103 13.14 10.88 -6.90
CA PRO A 103 13.48 12.09 -6.13
C PRO A 103 12.21 12.83 -5.73
N ALA A 104 12.12 13.24 -4.45
CA ALA A 104 10.94 13.85 -3.84
C ALA A 104 10.41 15.10 -4.58
N ALA A 105 11.21 15.74 -5.44
CA ALA A 105 10.83 16.90 -6.23
C ALA A 105 10.04 16.57 -7.52
N ALA A 106 10.04 15.32 -8.00
CA ALA A 106 9.45 14.96 -9.30
C ALA A 106 7.94 14.62 -9.24
N ALA A 107 7.31 14.60 -8.06
CA ALA A 107 5.87 14.33 -7.92
C ALA A 107 4.97 15.52 -8.31
N ALA A 108 5.53 16.71 -8.58
CA ALA A 108 4.78 17.93 -8.85
C ALA A 108 4.63 18.30 -10.35
N ALA A 109 4.94 17.40 -11.29
CA ALA A 109 4.89 17.70 -12.73
C ALA A 109 3.73 16.98 -13.44
N THR A 110 2.50 17.22 -13.00
CA THR A 110 1.32 17.11 -13.86
C THR A 110 0.44 18.33 -13.68
N ASN A 111 0.64 19.36 -14.50
CA ASN A 111 -0.42 19.70 -15.44
C ASN A 111 0.11 20.57 -16.58
N GLY A 112 -0.16 20.14 -17.81
CA GLY A 112 0.08 20.95 -18.99
C GLY A 112 -0.87 22.13 -19.03
N HIS A 113 -0.36 23.28 -19.47
CA HIS A 113 -1.18 24.24 -20.21
C HIS A 113 -0.44 24.59 -21.50
N ARG A 114 -0.70 23.79 -22.53
CA ARG A 114 -0.56 24.23 -23.92
C ARG A 114 -1.79 25.06 -24.24
N LYS A 115 -1.62 26.37 -24.39
CA LYS A 115 -2.22 27.18 -25.46
C LYS A 115 -1.41 28.45 -25.65
#